data_AF-A0A7S1L7S5-F1
#
_entry.id   AF-A0A7S1L7S5-F1
#
_cell.length_a   1.000
_cell.length_b   1.000
_cell.length_c   1.000
_cell.angle_alpha   90.00
_cell.angle_beta   90.00
_cell.angle_gamma   90.00
#
_symmetry.space_group_name_H-M   'P 1'
#
loop_
_entity.id
_entity.type
_entity.pdbx_description
1 polymer ?
#
loop_
_entity_poly.entity_id
_entity_poly.type
_entity_poly.pdbx_seq_one_letter_code
_entity_poly.pdbx_strand_id
1 'polypeptide(L)'
;SCVQTLCMFRKDFPDYRRRAIADAVDAGIRFIKKKQRPDGSWYGSWAVCFTYAAFFAVEALVNAGVPDSDPVFAKNRAFLLSKQNEDGGWGEDFNSCVTEMYTPNPDGSQVVNTAWALMALMGHGWGNAGAEVADA
;
A
#
# COMPACT_ATOMS: atom_id res chain seq x y z
N SER A 1 6.83 -6.96 0.92
CA SER A 1 7.69 -6.18 -0.01
C SER A 1 9.13 -6.15 0.50
N CYS A 2 10.14 -5.76 -0.30
CA CYS A 2 11.55 -5.69 0.20
C CYS A 2 11.70 -4.76 1.41
N VAL A 3 11.04 -3.60 1.40
CA VAL A 3 11.03 -2.65 2.53
C VAL A 3 10.48 -3.31 3.79
N GLN A 4 9.31 -3.95 3.69
CA GLN A 4 8.68 -4.67 4.81
C GLN A 4 9.60 -5.77 5.35
N THR A 5 10.17 -6.61 4.49
CA THR A 5 11.08 -7.68 4.91
C THR A 5 12.30 -7.13 5.64
N LEU A 6 12.92 -6.05 5.15
CA LEU A 6 14.05 -5.40 5.82
C LEU A 6 13.65 -4.78 7.17
N CYS A 7 12.45 -4.19 7.25
CA CYS A 7 11.91 -3.64 8.49
C CYS A 7 11.61 -4.71 9.54
N MET A 8 11.15 -5.90 9.12
CA MET A 8 10.97 -7.05 10.01
C MET A 8 12.32 -7.62 10.43
N PHE A 9 13.21 -7.88 9.48
CA PHE A 9 14.54 -8.46 9.72
C PHE A 9 15.37 -7.65 10.72
N ARG A 10 15.35 -6.31 10.63
CA ARG A 10 16.09 -5.45 11.57
C ARG A 10 15.56 -5.48 13.02
N LYS A 11 14.34 -5.98 13.26
CA LYS A 11 13.82 -6.19 14.62
C LYS A 11 14.53 -7.37 15.28
N ASP A 12 14.72 -8.45 14.53
CA ASP A 12 15.36 -9.67 15.03
C ASP A 12 16.89 -9.59 15.01
N PHE A 13 17.47 -8.81 14.09
CA PHE A 13 18.92 -8.65 13.91
C PHE A 13 19.34 -7.17 13.85
N PRO A 14 19.24 -6.42 14.97
CA PRO A 14 19.37 -4.95 14.99
C PRO A 14 20.75 -4.41 14.65
N ASP A 15 21.80 -5.23 14.80
CA ASP A 15 23.20 -4.82 14.56
C ASP A 15 23.71 -5.24 13.17
N TYR A 16 23.07 -6.21 12.52
CA TYR A 16 23.50 -6.71 11.22
C TYR A 16 23.30 -5.66 10.13
N ARG A 17 24.41 -5.12 9.58
CA ARG A 17 24.41 -4.13 8.48
C ARG A 17 23.44 -2.96 8.73
N ARG A 18 23.24 -2.57 9.99
CA ARG A 18 22.21 -1.63 10.45
C ARG A 18 22.05 -0.40 9.55
N ARG A 19 23.17 0.27 9.27
CA ARG A 19 23.20 1.49 8.44
C ARG A 19 22.76 1.23 7.00
N ALA A 20 23.31 0.20 6.36
CA ALA A 20 22.97 -0.12 4.98
C ALA A 20 21.50 -0.55 4.83
N ILE A 21 20.94 -1.24 5.83
CA ILE A 21 19.52 -1.61 5.85
C ILE A 21 18.65 -0.36 6.02
N ALA A 22 19.00 0.54 6.95
CA ALA A 22 18.28 1.79 7.14
C ALA A 22 18.27 2.65 5.86
N ASP A 23 19.44 2.82 5.23
CA ASP A 23 19.59 3.58 3.98
C ASP A 23 18.73 2.98 2.86
N ALA A 24 18.66 1.65 2.76
CA ALA A 24 17.84 0.94 1.77
C ALA A 24 16.34 1.10 2.01
N VAL A 25 15.89 1.01 3.28
CA VAL A 25 14.50 1.26 3.68
C VAL A 25 14.10 2.69 3.34
N ASP A 26 14.93 3.68 3.69
CA ASP A 26 14.67 5.09 3.41
C ASP A 26 14.62 5.39 1.91
N ALA A 27 15.51 4.77 1.12
CA ALA A 27 15.47 4.86 -0.33
C ALA A 27 14.18 4.27 -0.91
N GLY A 28 13.73 3.12 -0.37
CA GLY A 28 12.48 2.48 -0.75
C GLY A 28 11.26 3.35 -0.45
N ILE A 29 11.16 3.93 0.75
CA ILE A 29 10.08 4.85 1.13
C ILE A 29 10.04 6.05 0.18
N ARG A 30 11.20 6.69 -0.07
CA ARG A 30 11.29 7.84 -0.99
C ARG A 30 10.83 7.47 -2.39
N PHE A 31 11.22 6.28 -2.88
CA PHE A 31 10.79 5.79 -4.18
C PHE A 31 9.27 5.61 -4.24
N ILE A 32 8.66 4.94 -3.26
CA ILE A 32 7.22 4.70 -3.20
C ILE A 32 6.46 6.03 -3.18
N LYS A 33 6.84 6.96 -2.31
CA LYS A 33 6.20 8.30 -2.23
C LYS A 33 6.34 9.07 -3.53
N LYS A 34 7.52 9.06 -4.16
CA LYS A 34 7.77 9.71 -5.45
C LYS A 34 6.94 9.10 -6.59
N LYS A 35 6.63 7.81 -6.52
CA LYS A 35 5.83 7.10 -7.53
C LYS A 35 4.32 7.22 -7.31
N GLN A 36 3.87 7.78 -6.18
CA GLN A 36 2.45 8.07 -5.99
C GLN A 36 2.02 9.12 -7.01
N ARG A 37 0.90 8.86 -7.68
CA ARG A 37 0.30 9.76 -8.67
C ARG A 37 -0.46 10.90 -7.97
N PRO A 38 -0.74 12.01 -8.68
CA PRO A 38 -1.47 13.14 -8.10
C PRO A 38 -2.86 12.77 -7.55
N ASP A 39 -3.52 11.78 -8.15
CA ASP A 39 -4.82 11.26 -7.71
C ASP A 39 -4.74 10.36 -6.47
N GLY A 40 -3.52 10.07 -5.96
CA GLY A 40 -3.27 9.21 -4.80
C GLY A 40 -3.03 7.74 -5.11
N SER A 41 -3.12 7.34 -6.38
CA SER A 41 -2.90 5.96 -6.82
C SER A 41 -1.44 5.62 -7.05
N TRP A 42 -1.15 4.32 -7.15
CA TRP A 42 0.11 3.80 -7.68
C TRP A 42 -0.20 2.85 -8.84
N TYR A 43 0.65 2.84 -9.86
CA TYR A 43 0.52 1.89 -10.96
C TYR A 43 1.10 0.53 -10.57
N GLY A 44 0.34 -0.55 -10.81
CA GLY A 44 0.75 -1.93 -10.59
C GLY A 44 1.33 -2.56 -11.86
N SER A 45 2.45 -3.28 -11.73
CA SER A 45 3.16 -3.85 -12.89
C SER A 45 3.12 -5.38 -12.96
N TRP A 46 2.54 -6.05 -11.96
CA TRP A 46 2.56 -7.52 -11.85
C TRP A 46 1.17 -8.14 -11.69
N ALA A 47 0.13 -7.31 -11.58
CA ALA A 47 -1.27 -7.68 -11.51
C ALA A 47 -2.14 -6.48 -11.92
N VAL A 48 -3.45 -6.67 -12.04
CA VAL A 48 -4.41 -5.62 -12.39
C VAL A 48 -4.91 -4.88 -11.14
N CYS A 49 -4.72 -3.56 -11.01
CA CYS A 49 -3.43 -2.88 -11.13
C CYS A 49 -3.25 -1.84 -10.01
N PHE A 50 -4.22 -0.94 -9.81
CA PHE A 50 -4.12 0.14 -8.84
C PHE A 50 -4.43 -0.33 -7.42
N THR A 51 -5.44 -1.19 -7.22
CA THR A 51 -5.72 -1.78 -5.89
C THR A 51 -4.57 -2.66 -5.43
N TYR A 52 -4.01 -3.46 -6.34
CA TYR A 52 -2.79 -4.25 -6.10
C TYR A 52 -1.62 -3.37 -5.64
N ALA A 53 -1.30 -2.30 -6.39
CA ALA A 53 -0.19 -1.43 -6.07
C ALA A 53 -0.42 -0.65 -4.77
N ALA A 54 -1.66 -0.21 -4.51
CA ALA A 54 -2.05 0.43 -3.27
C ALA A 54 -1.75 -0.46 -2.06
N PHE A 55 -2.15 -1.74 -2.11
CA PHE A 55 -1.87 -2.70 -1.04
C PHE A 55 -0.36 -2.77 -0.73
N PHE A 56 0.48 -3.03 -1.73
CA PHE A 56 1.92 -3.15 -1.51
C PHE A 56 2.60 -1.84 -1.07
N ALA A 57 2.16 -0.70 -1.59
CA ALA A 57 2.69 0.60 -1.24
C ALA A 57 2.35 0.94 0.22
N VAL A 58 1.09 0.79 0.62
CA VAL A 58 0.65 1.07 1.99
C VAL A 58 1.36 0.15 2.98
N GLU A 59 1.39 -1.17 2.72
CA GLU A 59 2.11 -2.13 3.57
C GLU A 59 3.57 -1.74 3.79
N ALA A 60 4.28 -1.36 2.72
CA ALA A 60 5.68 -0.95 2.82
C ALA A 60 5.86 0.32 3.66
N LEU A 61 4.99 1.32 3.50
CA LEU A 61 5.07 2.59 4.23
C LEU A 61 4.75 2.40 5.71
N VAL A 62 3.70 1.65 6.04
CA VAL A 62 3.28 1.35 7.42
C VAL A 62 4.38 0.56 8.14
N ASN A 63 4.91 -0.51 7.54
CA ASN A 63 5.98 -1.30 8.16
C ASN A 63 7.30 -0.51 8.31
N ALA A 64 7.49 0.54 7.53
CA ALA A 64 8.63 1.43 7.67
C ALA A 64 8.42 2.55 8.71
N GLY A 65 7.24 2.63 9.34
CA GLY A 65 6.93 3.60 10.37
C GLY A 65 6.61 5.00 9.82
N VAL A 66 6.14 5.09 8.58
CA VAL A 66 5.62 6.36 8.06
C VAL A 66 4.36 6.70 8.87
N PRO A 67 4.27 7.91 9.45
CA PRO A 67 3.15 8.27 10.33
C PRO A 67 1.83 8.36 9.53
N ASP A 68 0.72 7.96 10.15
CA ASP A 68 -0.62 8.01 9.54
C ASP A 68 -1.03 9.44 9.09
N SER A 69 -0.43 10.47 9.67
CA SER A 69 -0.62 11.87 9.27
C SER A 69 0.07 12.25 7.96
N ASP A 70 0.91 11.38 7.41
CA ASP A 70 1.55 11.62 6.11
C ASP A 70 0.48 11.67 5.00
N PRO A 71 0.47 12.74 4.17
CA PRO A 71 -0.56 12.94 3.16
C PRO A 71 -0.60 11.81 2.10
N VAL A 72 0.44 10.99 1.99
CA VAL A 72 0.45 9.80 1.12
C VAL A 72 -0.75 8.88 1.40
N PHE A 73 -1.10 8.71 2.68
CA PHE A 73 -2.16 7.82 3.11
C PHE A 73 -3.55 8.42 2.85
N ALA A 74 -3.75 9.69 3.17
CA ALA A 74 -5.01 10.40 2.92
C ALA A 74 -5.36 10.42 1.42
N LYS A 75 -4.37 10.66 0.56
CA LYS A 75 -4.54 10.63 -0.90
C LYS A 75 -4.92 9.24 -1.40
N ASN A 76 -4.23 8.20 -0.92
CA ASN A 76 -4.56 6.82 -1.31
C ASN A 76 -5.96 6.42 -0.84
N ARG A 77 -6.34 6.77 0.39
CA ARG A 77 -7.68 6.52 0.91
C ARG A 77 -8.75 7.19 0.05
N ALA A 78 -8.56 8.47 -0.29
CA ALA A 78 -9.46 9.21 -1.16
C ALA A 78 -9.58 8.54 -2.55
N PHE A 79 -8.46 8.11 -3.12
CA PHE A 79 -8.47 7.35 -4.38
C PHE A 79 -9.31 6.08 -4.28
N LEU A 80 -9.02 5.20 -3.32
CA LEU A 80 -9.71 3.92 -3.18
C LEU A 80 -11.21 4.12 -2.92
N LEU A 81 -11.58 5.00 -1.99
CA LEU A 81 -13.00 5.27 -1.69
C LEU A 81 -13.75 5.85 -2.89
N SER A 82 -13.09 6.64 -3.75
CA SER A 82 -13.70 7.14 -4.99
C SER A 82 -13.97 6.06 -6.04
N LYS A 83 -13.42 4.85 -5.86
CA LYS A 83 -13.55 3.70 -6.77
C LYS A 83 -14.35 2.54 -6.16
N GLN A 84 -14.91 2.71 -4.97
CA GLN A 84 -15.76 1.70 -4.35
C GLN A 84 -17.09 1.61 -5.12
N ASN A 85 -17.49 0.38 -5.44
CA ASN A 85 -18.77 0.09 -6.10
C ASN A 85 -19.92 0.15 -5.08
N GLU A 86 -21.16 0.21 -5.58
CA GLU A 86 -22.37 0.26 -4.73
C GLU A 86 -22.54 -0.97 -3.83
N ASP A 87 -22.03 -2.14 -4.26
CA ASP A 87 -22.02 -3.37 -3.48
C ASP A 87 -20.94 -3.39 -2.38
N GLY A 88 -20.15 -2.33 -2.26
CA GLY A 88 -19.07 -2.16 -1.29
C GLY A 88 -17.72 -2.73 -1.72
N GLY A 89 -17.63 -3.37 -2.89
CA GLY A 89 -16.39 -3.94 -3.40
C GLY A 89 -15.61 -3.03 -4.36
N TRP A 90 -14.55 -3.58 -4.93
CA TRP A 90 -13.73 -2.97 -5.98
C TRP A 90 -13.54 -3.95 -7.13
N GLY A 91 -13.47 -3.46 -8.36
CA GLY A 91 -13.17 -4.25 -9.54
C GLY A 91 -12.43 -3.42 -10.58
N GLU A 92 -11.42 -4.03 -11.21
CA GLU A 92 -10.59 -3.39 -12.24
C GLU A 92 -10.57 -4.25 -13.51
N ASP A 93 -10.82 -3.64 -14.66
CA ASP A 93 -10.64 -4.31 -15.94
C ASP A 93 -9.15 -4.35 -16.33
N PHE A 94 -8.75 -5.35 -17.12
CA PHE A 94 -7.38 -5.47 -17.63
C PHE A 94 -6.92 -4.24 -18.44
N ASN A 95 -7.85 -3.50 -19.06
CA ASN A 95 -7.55 -2.24 -19.72
C ASN A 95 -6.95 -1.19 -18.76
N SER A 96 -7.09 -1.37 -17.45
CA SER A 96 -6.42 -0.52 -16.47
C SER A 96 -4.89 -0.62 -16.56
N CYS A 97 -4.36 -1.79 -16.95
CA CYS A 97 -2.94 -1.99 -17.25
C CYS A 97 -2.54 -1.37 -18.59
N VAL A 98 -3.40 -1.50 -19.60
CA VAL A 98 -3.11 -1.05 -20.98
C VAL A 98 -3.10 0.48 -21.09
N THR A 99 -4.09 1.12 -20.47
CA THR A 99 -4.28 2.57 -20.51
C THR A 99 -3.52 3.30 -19.41
N GLU A 100 -2.97 2.54 -18.45
CA GLU A 100 -2.46 3.06 -17.18
C GLU A 100 -3.45 4.00 -16.47
N MET A 101 -4.76 3.74 -16.58
CA MET A 101 -5.82 4.49 -15.89
C MET A 101 -6.80 3.53 -15.25
N TYR A 102 -7.34 3.87 -14.08
CA TYR A 102 -8.30 2.99 -13.42
C TYR A 102 -9.55 2.82 -14.31
N THR A 103 -9.75 1.61 -14.84
CA THR A 103 -10.89 1.24 -15.66
C THR A 103 -11.78 0.31 -14.84
N PRO A 104 -12.99 0.74 -14.42
CA PRO A 104 -13.91 -0.11 -13.69
C PRO A 104 -14.19 -1.40 -14.46
N ASN A 105 -14.25 -2.52 -13.75
CA ASN A 105 -14.64 -3.78 -14.36
C ASN A 105 -16.13 -3.75 -14.74
N PRO A 106 -16.51 -4.07 -16.00
CA PRO A 106 -17.91 -4.06 -16.43
C PRO A 106 -18.80 -5.07 -15.68
N ASP A 107 -18.22 -6.15 -15.16
CA ASP A 107 -18.93 -7.19 -14.39
C ASP A 107 -19.02 -6.86 -12.89
N GLY A 108 -18.52 -5.69 -12.48
CA GLY A 108 -18.61 -5.20 -11.11
C GLY A 108 -17.44 -5.62 -10.22
N SER A 109 -17.70 -5.84 -8.94
CA SER A 109 -16.66 -6.09 -7.95
C SER A 109 -15.99 -7.45 -8.12
N GLN A 110 -14.67 -7.46 -7.94
CA GLN A 110 -13.85 -8.66 -7.97
C GLN A 110 -13.25 -8.92 -6.59
N VAL A 111 -13.29 -10.18 -6.15
CA VAL A 111 -12.83 -10.59 -4.82
C VAL A 111 -11.39 -10.15 -4.55
N VAL A 112 -10.51 -10.29 -5.55
CA VAL A 112 -9.09 -9.98 -5.41
C VAL A 112 -8.83 -8.47 -5.27
N ASN A 113 -9.46 -7.63 -6.10
CA ASN A 113 -9.33 -6.18 -6.03
C ASN A 113 -9.95 -5.63 -4.74
N THR A 114 -11.09 -6.21 -4.33
CA THR A 114 -11.74 -5.90 -3.06
C THR A 114 -10.82 -6.22 -1.88
N ALA A 115 -10.21 -7.40 -1.87
CA ALA A 115 -9.27 -7.78 -0.81
C ALA A 115 -8.06 -6.83 -0.74
N TRP A 116 -7.47 -6.48 -1.88
CA TRP A 116 -6.34 -5.54 -1.91
C TRP A 116 -6.73 -4.12 -1.46
N ALA A 117 -7.87 -3.61 -1.90
CA ALA A 117 -8.38 -2.31 -1.46
C ALA A 117 -8.63 -2.30 0.05
N LEU A 118 -9.26 -3.34 0.60
CA LEU A 118 -9.49 -3.46 2.04
C LEU A 118 -8.17 -3.56 2.83
N MET A 119 -7.20 -4.36 2.39
CA MET A 119 -5.90 -4.45 3.06
C MET A 119 -5.17 -3.10 3.05
N ALA A 120 -5.21 -2.37 1.93
CA ALA A 120 -4.67 -1.00 1.87
C ALA A 120 -5.42 -0.06 2.83
N LEU A 121 -6.75 -0.13 2.88
CA LEU A 121 -7.57 0.73 3.74
C LEU A 121 -7.38 0.46 5.24
N MET A 122 -7.22 -0.81 5.61
CA MET A 122 -6.96 -1.27 7.00
C MET A 122 -5.53 -0.96 7.44
N GLY A 123 -4.55 -1.03 6.53
CA GLY A 123 -3.15 -0.68 6.82
C GLY A 123 -3.00 0.71 7.43
N HIS A 124 -3.87 1.67 7.05
CA HIS A 124 -3.92 3.02 7.60
C HIS A 124 -4.48 3.14 9.04
N GLY A 125 -4.68 2.03 9.75
CA GLY A 125 -5.11 2.00 11.15
C GLY A 125 -4.54 0.82 11.94
N TRP A 126 -3.93 -0.16 11.26
CA TRP A 126 -3.38 -1.34 11.93
C TRP A 126 -2.03 -1.08 12.62
N GLY A 127 -1.37 0.04 12.32
CA GLY A 127 -0.13 0.47 12.97
C GLY A 127 -0.23 0.69 14.50
N ASN A 128 -1.45 0.87 15.03
CA ASN A 128 -1.68 1.05 16.47
C ASN A 128 -2.03 -0.24 17.22
N ALA A 129 -2.66 -1.23 16.57
CA ALA A 129 -3.14 -2.43 17.28
C ALA A 129 -2.04 -3.42 17.65
N GLY A 130 -0.86 -3.36 17.02
CA GLY A 130 0.28 -4.23 17.33
C GLY A 130 1.29 -3.64 18.33
N ALA A 131 1.18 -2.35 18.64
CA ALA A 131 2.06 -1.68 19.61
C ALA A 131 1.53 -1.81 21.04
N GLU A 132 0.22 -1.90 21.25
CA GLU A 132 -0.37 -2.05 22.59
C GLU A 132 -0.26 -3.46 23.18
N VAL A 133 -0.02 -4.50 22.36
CA VAL A 133 0.05 -5.90 22.83
C VAL A 133 1.47 -6.34 23.21
N ALA A 134 2.47 -5.49 22.99
CA ALA A 134 3.86 -5.79 23.33
C ALA A 134 4.28 -5.24 24.72
N ASP A 135 3.44 -4.39 25.34
CA ASP A 135 3.70 -3.75 26.64
C ASP A 135 2.64 -4.12 27.71
N ALA A 136 1.95 -5.26 27.55
CA ALA A 136 0.99 -5.80 28.53
C ALA A 136 1.43 -7.16 29.10
#